data_AF-A0A7C8KD89-F1
#
_entry.id   AF-A0A7C8KD89-F1
#
_cell.length_a   1.000
_cell.length_b   1.000
_cell.length_c   1.000
_cell.angle_alpha   90.00
_cell.angle_beta   90.00
_cell.angle_gamma   90.00
#
_symmetry.space_group_name_H-M   'P 1'
#
loop_
_entity.id
_entity.type
_entity.pdbx_description
1 polymer ?
#
loop_
_entity_poly.entity_id
_entity_poly.type
_entity_poly.pdbx_seq_one_letter_code
_entity_poly.pdbx_strand_id
1 'polypeptide(L)'
;MHLISRAVWSLVGSLACFGATVANAAGVVDMGVVFPRINETYALTDWFPVVFAVQNTELAKNLRFSISSFVRSGPDLNGGLAGADAIHKLQNVNYTSDPYLVYHYLKIVDEGPYELFASVIWASCDESGEQPLFLGNSTNLVVRFNVKKDGQKVDLVAATAAEGQSCPKQGFGLNVTDQTREVSPTLDSRVNGTCAVLASPSPTTTGNPCRVRIDADADASMSAALRTALCKGLNPPSDCPKENAASHQLVVAGVASLATAFGAIGFLLSSFM
;
A
#
# COMPACT_ATOMS: atom_id res chain seq x y z
N MET A 1 43.72 -38.29 -5.62
CA MET A 1 43.88 -36.84 -5.39
C MET A 1 42.90 -36.11 -6.28
N HIS A 2 42.18 -35.15 -5.67
CA HIS A 2 41.18 -34.22 -6.23
C HIS A 2 39.79 -34.77 -6.61
N LEU A 3 39.00 -35.01 -5.56
CA LEU A 3 37.55 -34.73 -5.51
C LEU A 3 37.34 -33.21 -5.51
N ILE A 4 36.52 -32.65 -6.40
CA ILE A 4 35.79 -31.40 -6.12
C ILE A 4 34.36 -31.53 -6.64
N SER A 5 33.47 -31.76 -5.67
CA SER A 5 32.04 -31.56 -5.68
C SER A 5 31.65 -30.16 -6.19
N ARG A 6 30.62 -30.07 -7.03
CA ARG A 6 29.87 -28.81 -7.21
C ARG A 6 28.41 -29.07 -6.86
N ALA A 7 28.09 -28.61 -5.66
CA ALA A 7 26.80 -28.66 -5.02
C ALA A 7 25.72 -27.97 -5.86
N VAL A 8 24.57 -28.63 -5.90
CA VAL A 8 23.26 -28.10 -6.26
C VAL A 8 22.95 -26.94 -5.31
N TRP A 9 22.78 -25.73 -5.85
CA TRP A 9 22.23 -24.60 -5.09
C TRP A 9 20.72 -24.59 -5.26
N SER A 10 20.02 -25.16 -4.28
CA SER A 10 18.60 -24.94 -4.06
C SER A 10 18.40 -23.50 -3.57
N LEU A 11 17.75 -22.65 -4.37
CA LEU A 11 17.22 -21.36 -3.92
C LEU A 11 15.96 -21.62 -3.10
N VAL A 12 16.15 -21.92 -1.81
CA VAL A 12 15.10 -21.84 -0.79
C VAL A 12 15.67 -21.06 0.38
N GLY A 13 15.15 -19.85 0.58
CA GLY A 13 15.51 -18.90 1.63
C GLY A 13 15.16 -17.49 1.15
N SER A 14 14.33 -16.68 1.79
CA SER A 14 13.94 -16.72 3.20
C SER A 14 12.56 -16.10 3.42
N LEU A 15 11.94 -16.63 4.47
CA LEU A 15 10.73 -16.22 5.16
C LEU A 15 10.72 -14.71 5.46
N ALA A 16 9.51 -14.15 5.48
CA ALA A 16 9.15 -12.76 5.80
C ALA A 16 10.05 -12.10 6.88
N CYS A 17 10.68 -10.99 6.49
CA CYS A 17 11.29 -10.05 7.43
C CYS A 17 10.19 -9.17 8.03
N PHE A 18 9.89 -9.38 9.31
CA PHE A 18 9.00 -8.52 10.07
C PHE A 18 9.85 -7.45 10.78
N GLY A 19 9.52 -6.18 10.54
CA GLY A 19 10.01 -5.09 11.38
C GLY A 19 9.59 -5.30 12.84
N ALA A 20 10.39 -4.82 13.78
CA ALA A 20 10.09 -4.94 15.21
C ALA A 20 8.76 -4.22 15.53
N THR A 21 7.75 -4.98 15.95
CA THR A 21 6.45 -4.46 16.36
C THR A 21 6.57 -3.82 17.75
N VAL A 22 6.36 -2.51 17.86
CA VAL A 22 6.07 -1.89 19.15
C VAL A 22 4.65 -2.27 19.54
N ALA A 23 4.48 -2.87 20.73
CA ALA A 23 3.17 -3.26 21.23
C ALA A 23 2.21 -2.06 21.23
N ASN A 24 1.22 -2.10 20.34
CA ASN A 24 0.14 -1.12 20.33
C ASN A 24 -0.85 -1.43 21.45
N ALA A 25 -1.61 -0.42 21.88
CA ALA A 25 -2.71 -0.66 22.79
C ALA A 25 -3.68 -1.67 22.15
N ALA A 26 -4.05 -2.71 22.90
CA ALA A 26 -5.02 -3.70 22.44
C ALA A 26 -6.32 -2.99 22.03
N GLY A 27 -6.88 -3.37 20.88
CA GLY A 27 -8.11 -2.77 20.35
C GLY A 27 -7.96 -1.42 19.65
N VAL A 28 -6.74 -0.89 19.43
CA VAL A 28 -6.57 0.40 18.75
C VAL A 28 -5.92 0.23 17.38
N VAL A 29 -6.63 0.56 16.29
CA VAL A 29 -5.98 0.71 14.97
C VAL A 29 -5.30 2.06 14.93
N ASP A 30 -3.97 2.08 14.83
CA ASP A 30 -3.18 3.31 14.73
C ASP A 30 -2.74 3.52 13.28
N MET A 31 -3.07 4.69 12.74
CA MET A 31 -2.68 5.09 11.40
C MET A 31 -2.03 6.47 11.41
N GLY A 32 -0.98 6.63 10.61
CA GLY A 32 -0.49 7.96 10.32
C GLY A 32 0.69 8.01 9.37
N VAL A 33 1.23 9.21 9.20
CA VAL A 33 2.39 9.51 8.37
C VAL A 33 3.67 9.10 9.11
N VAL A 34 4.37 8.13 8.55
CA VAL A 34 5.71 7.74 8.98
C VAL A 34 6.75 8.64 8.34
N PHE A 35 6.60 8.97 7.06
CA PHE A 35 7.50 9.84 6.35
C PHE A 35 6.74 10.73 5.34
N PRO A 36 7.07 12.02 5.21
CA PRO A 36 8.11 12.77 5.92
C PRO A 36 7.78 13.01 7.39
N ARG A 37 8.77 13.43 8.17
CA ARG A 37 8.59 13.94 9.54
C ARG A 37 8.36 15.44 9.55
N ILE A 38 7.50 15.89 10.45
CA ILE A 38 7.18 17.30 10.67
C ILE A 38 8.42 18.12 11.02
N ASN A 39 8.52 19.31 10.42
CA ASN A 39 9.59 20.29 10.61
C ASN A 39 11.01 19.82 10.26
N GLU A 40 11.15 18.66 9.63
CA GLU A 40 12.44 18.20 9.11
C GLU A 40 12.78 18.87 7.77
N THR A 41 14.07 18.89 7.44
CA THR A 41 14.59 19.42 6.18
C THR A 41 15.35 18.34 5.43
N TYR A 42 14.86 17.95 4.26
CA TYR A 42 15.43 16.88 3.44
C TYR A 42 16.19 17.42 2.23
N ALA A 43 17.16 16.63 1.77
CA ALA A 43 17.85 16.84 0.51
C ALA A 43 16.88 16.67 -0.67
N LEU A 44 17.17 17.34 -1.79
CA LEU A 44 16.53 16.99 -3.06
C LEU A 44 16.86 15.53 -3.43
N THR A 45 15.85 14.82 -3.93
CA THR A 45 15.94 13.44 -4.41
C THR A 45 15.11 13.29 -5.68
N ASP A 46 15.49 12.37 -6.55
CA ASP A 46 14.76 12.11 -7.80
C ASP A 46 13.30 11.70 -7.54
N TRP A 47 13.10 10.93 -6.47
CA TRP A 47 11.80 10.42 -6.05
C TRP A 47 11.67 10.54 -4.54
N PHE A 48 10.87 11.50 -4.09
CA PHE A 48 10.62 11.75 -2.68
C PHE A 48 9.53 10.79 -2.17
N PRO A 49 9.81 9.96 -1.16
CA PRO A 49 8.84 9.03 -0.62
C PRO A 49 7.81 9.74 0.27
N VAL A 50 6.58 9.26 0.24
CA VAL A 50 5.57 9.51 1.26
C VAL A 50 5.12 8.15 1.76
N VAL A 51 5.20 7.95 3.08
CA VAL A 51 4.94 6.67 3.72
C VAL A 51 3.96 6.86 4.87
N PHE A 52 2.85 6.15 4.79
CA PHE A 52 1.90 5.94 5.88
C PHE A 52 2.09 4.53 6.43
N ALA A 53 1.66 4.33 7.67
CA ALA A 53 1.54 3.00 8.25
C ALA A 53 0.17 2.79 8.85
N VAL A 54 -0.29 1.55 8.77
CA VAL A 54 -1.45 1.02 9.48
C VAL A 54 -0.95 -0.05 10.42
N GLN A 55 -1.16 0.15 11.71
CA GLN A 55 -0.81 -0.80 12.76
C GLN A 55 -2.05 -1.52 13.27
N ASN A 56 -1.88 -2.71 13.86
CA ASN A 56 -2.96 -3.59 14.29
C ASN A 56 -3.88 -3.95 13.12
N THR A 57 -3.26 -4.47 12.06
CA THR A 57 -3.88 -4.64 10.74
C THR A 57 -5.01 -5.68 10.71
N GLU A 58 -4.99 -6.64 11.64
CA GLU A 58 -6.11 -7.56 11.84
C GLU A 58 -7.42 -6.83 12.17
N LEU A 59 -7.36 -5.81 13.02
CA LEU A 59 -8.52 -4.97 13.36
C LEU A 59 -8.92 -4.05 12.20
N ALA A 60 -7.96 -3.64 11.38
CA ALA A 60 -8.16 -2.74 10.25
C ALA A 60 -8.96 -3.36 9.09
N LYS A 61 -8.99 -4.70 8.97
CA LYS A 61 -9.69 -5.44 7.89
C LYS A 61 -11.16 -5.05 7.73
N ASN A 62 -11.83 -4.75 8.84
CA ASN A 62 -13.26 -4.41 8.85
C ASN A 62 -13.56 -2.91 8.77
N LEU A 63 -12.54 -2.05 8.61
CA LEU A 63 -12.67 -0.59 8.59
C LEU A 63 -12.62 0.04 7.19
N ARG A 64 -12.39 -0.76 6.13
CA ARG A 64 -12.49 -0.34 4.72
C ARG A 64 -11.81 1.00 4.39
N PHE A 65 -10.57 1.16 4.85
CA PHE A 65 -9.83 2.42 4.71
C PHE A 65 -9.61 2.87 3.26
N SER A 66 -9.55 4.19 3.08
CA SER A 66 -9.04 4.85 1.88
C SER A 66 -8.20 6.05 2.30
N ILE A 67 -7.03 6.23 1.67
CA ILE A 67 -6.15 7.37 1.89
C ILE A 67 -6.06 8.15 0.58
N SER A 68 -6.39 9.44 0.63
CA SER A 68 -6.17 10.37 -0.47
C SER A 68 -5.18 11.42 -0.01
N SER A 69 -4.07 11.59 -0.72
CA SER A 69 -3.02 12.51 -0.30
C SER A 69 -2.39 13.27 -1.46
N PHE A 70 -1.93 14.47 -1.17
CA PHE A 70 -1.18 15.31 -2.10
C PHE A 70 -0.17 16.15 -1.34
N VAL A 71 0.86 16.60 -2.05
CA VAL A 71 1.86 17.52 -1.51
C VAL A 71 1.71 18.86 -2.22
N ARG A 72 1.65 19.94 -1.46
CA ARG A 72 1.64 21.32 -1.98
C ARG A 72 2.95 22.03 -1.65
N SER A 73 3.40 22.90 -2.55
CA SER A 73 4.62 23.69 -2.37
C SER A 73 4.32 25.17 -2.06
N GLY A 74 5.32 25.88 -1.54
CA GLY A 74 5.33 27.34 -1.43
C GLY A 74 5.06 27.88 -0.02
N PRO A 75 5.50 29.12 0.27
CA PRO A 75 5.55 29.67 1.63
C PRO A 75 4.17 29.83 2.29
N ASP A 76 3.13 30.12 1.50
CA ASP A 76 1.74 30.21 1.98
C ASP A 76 0.91 28.97 1.63
N LEU A 77 1.56 27.95 1.05
CA LEU A 77 0.91 26.71 0.58
C LEU A 77 -0.21 26.97 -0.45
N ASN A 78 -0.14 28.11 -1.12
CA ASN A 78 -0.91 28.52 -2.30
C ASN A 78 -0.17 28.19 -3.60
N GLY A 79 0.98 27.52 -3.53
CA GLY A 79 1.68 27.02 -4.71
C GLY A 79 0.92 25.86 -5.35
N GLY A 80 1.45 25.38 -6.49
CA GLY A 80 0.91 24.21 -7.18
C GLY A 80 1.12 22.90 -6.39
N LEU A 81 0.51 21.83 -6.89
CA LEU A 81 0.75 20.49 -6.38
C LEU A 81 2.15 20.02 -6.79
N ALA A 82 2.92 19.54 -5.81
CA ALA A 82 4.17 18.85 -6.03
C ALA A 82 3.85 17.39 -6.43
N GLY A 83 3.70 17.16 -7.73
CA GLY A 83 3.32 15.85 -8.27
C GLY A 83 1.81 15.63 -8.33
N ALA A 84 1.41 14.38 -8.59
CA ALA A 84 0.01 13.97 -8.71
C ALA A 84 -0.56 13.50 -7.37
N ASP A 85 -1.87 13.63 -7.22
CA ASP A 85 -2.60 13.07 -6.08
C ASP A 85 -2.47 11.54 -6.03
N ALA A 86 -2.32 11.00 -4.83
CA ALA A 86 -2.26 9.57 -4.58
C ALA A 86 -3.52 9.10 -3.85
N ILE A 87 -4.18 8.08 -4.40
CA ILE A 87 -5.36 7.45 -3.80
C ILE A 87 -5.06 5.96 -3.55
N HIS A 88 -5.07 5.56 -2.29
CA HIS A 88 -4.88 4.18 -1.85
C HIS A 88 -6.18 3.65 -1.24
N LYS A 89 -6.86 2.73 -1.94
CA LYS A 89 -8.03 2.01 -1.43
C LYS A 89 -7.58 0.72 -0.76
N LEU A 90 -7.79 0.60 0.55
CA LEU A 90 -7.33 -0.54 1.35
C LEU A 90 -8.41 -1.60 1.59
N GLN A 91 -9.60 -1.43 0.98
CA GLN A 91 -10.77 -2.28 1.21
C GLN A 91 -10.58 -3.75 0.86
N ASN A 92 -9.69 -4.05 -0.09
CA ASN A 92 -9.40 -5.41 -0.57
C ASN A 92 -7.91 -5.78 -0.37
N VAL A 93 -7.21 -5.03 0.47
CA VAL A 93 -5.81 -5.33 0.77
C VAL A 93 -5.77 -6.57 1.66
N ASN A 94 -4.98 -7.55 1.25
CA ASN A 94 -4.61 -8.62 2.15
C ASN A 94 -3.48 -8.10 3.05
N TYR A 95 -3.82 -7.78 4.30
CA TYR A 95 -2.84 -7.37 5.29
C TYR A 95 -1.93 -8.56 5.62
N THR A 96 -0.81 -8.67 4.92
CA THR A 96 0.19 -9.74 5.11
C THR A 96 1.25 -9.36 6.14
N SER A 97 1.24 -8.13 6.65
CA SER A 97 2.18 -7.61 7.62
C SER A 97 1.49 -6.69 8.64
N ASP A 98 2.14 -6.53 9.78
CA ASP A 98 1.81 -5.54 10.79
C ASP A 98 3.12 -4.90 11.30
N PRO A 99 3.37 -3.60 11.09
CA PRO A 99 2.52 -2.66 10.36
C PRO A 99 2.40 -2.98 8.87
N TYR A 100 1.33 -2.50 8.25
CA TYR A 100 1.18 -2.44 6.80
C TYR A 100 1.56 -1.04 6.31
N LEU A 101 2.57 -0.97 5.45
CA LEU A 101 3.07 0.28 4.88
C LEU A 101 2.29 0.62 3.61
N VAL A 102 1.80 1.86 3.56
CA VAL A 102 1.16 2.43 2.37
C VAL A 102 2.06 3.56 1.88
N TYR A 103 2.51 3.49 0.64
CA TYR A 103 3.51 4.44 0.16
C TYR A 103 3.30 4.80 -1.30
N HIS A 104 3.78 5.99 -1.65
CA HIS A 104 3.94 6.46 -3.01
C HIS A 104 5.15 7.39 -3.09
N TYR A 105 5.56 7.71 -4.31
CA TYR A 105 6.69 8.59 -4.56
C TYR A 105 6.25 9.73 -5.46
N LEU A 106 6.79 10.92 -5.19
CA LEU A 106 6.56 12.11 -6.01
C LEU A 106 7.89 12.74 -6.43
N LYS A 107 7.85 13.51 -7.52
CA LYS A 107 9.00 14.32 -7.93
C LYS A 107 8.93 15.69 -7.25
N ILE A 108 9.93 15.98 -6.43
CA ILE A 108 10.15 17.31 -5.86
C ILE A 108 11.37 17.91 -6.56
N VAL A 109 11.18 18.98 -7.32
CA VAL A 109 12.23 19.57 -8.17
C VAL A 109 12.82 20.86 -7.60
N ASP A 110 12.08 21.55 -6.74
CA ASP A 110 12.46 22.86 -6.21
C ASP A 110 12.75 22.81 -4.71
N GLU A 111 13.63 23.71 -4.26
CA GLU A 111 13.86 23.95 -2.83
C GLU A 111 12.69 24.76 -2.26
N GLY A 112 12.30 24.49 -1.02
CA GLY A 112 11.28 25.27 -0.34
C GLY A 112 10.51 24.51 0.73
N PRO A 113 9.50 25.18 1.32
CA PRO A 113 8.55 24.55 2.21
C PRO A 113 7.51 23.75 1.43
N TYR A 114 7.14 22.60 2.01
CA TYR A 114 6.14 21.68 1.49
C TYR A 114 5.16 21.28 2.60
N GLU A 115 3.93 20.99 2.21
CA GLU A 115 2.94 20.39 3.08
C GLU A 115 2.34 19.16 2.42
N LEU A 116 2.48 18.01 3.07
CA LEU A 116 1.69 16.83 2.81
C LEU A 116 0.33 17.00 3.49
N PHE A 117 -0.74 16.97 2.70
CA PHE A 117 -2.10 16.82 3.17
C PHE A 117 -2.60 15.42 2.84
N ALA A 118 -3.18 14.73 3.82
CA ALA A 118 -3.81 13.43 3.62
C ALA A 118 -5.20 13.41 4.25
N SER A 119 -6.21 13.08 3.46
CA SER A 119 -7.55 12.75 3.94
C SER A 119 -7.67 11.24 4.05
N VAL A 120 -7.94 10.77 5.27
CA VAL A 120 -8.15 9.36 5.56
C VAL A 120 -9.61 9.13 5.83
N ILE A 121 -10.20 8.20 5.10
CA ILE A 121 -11.59 7.81 5.18
C ILE A 121 -11.65 6.36 5.65
N TRP A 122 -12.59 6.04 6.54
CA TRP A 122 -12.88 4.68 6.97
C TRP A 122 -14.40 4.48 7.10
N ALA A 123 -14.82 3.22 7.11
CA ALA A 123 -16.21 2.84 7.39
C ALA A 123 -16.27 1.98 8.64
N SER A 124 -17.13 2.34 9.59
CA SER A 124 -17.47 1.54 10.78
C SER A 124 -18.94 1.12 10.76
N CYS A 125 -19.41 0.41 11.77
CA CYS A 125 -20.83 0.17 11.94
C CYS A 125 -21.56 1.42 12.44
N ASP A 126 -22.70 1.73 11.82
CA ASP A 126 -23.74 2.57 12.41
C ASP A 126 -24.68 1.67 13.22
N GLU A 127 -24.73 1.87 14.55
CA GLU A 127 -25.61 1.14 15.45
C GLU A 127 -26.84 1.96 15.88
N SER A 128 -27.14 3.08 15.21
CA SER A 128 -28.29 3.93 15.55
C SER A 128 -29.65 3.39 15.05
N GLY A 129 -29.66 2.47 14.09
CA GLY A 129 -30.87 1.89 13.49
C GLY A 129 -31.09 0.41 13.84
N GLU A 130 -32.23 -0.14 13.41
CA GLU A 130 -32.57 -1.56 13.61
C GLU A 130 -31.66 -2.53 12.83
N GLN A 131 -31.11 -2.08 11.70
CA GLN A 131 -30.13 -2.84 10.91
C GLN A 131 -28.80 -2.08 10.86
N PRO A 132 -27.67 -2.73 11.15
CA PRO A 132 -26.35 -2.11 11.03
C PRO A 132 -26.08 -1.67 9.58
N LEU A 133 -25.63 -0.43 9.43
CA LEU A 133 -25.18 0.15 8.15
C LEU A 133 -23.71 0.54 8.22
N PHE A 134 -23.09 0.81 7.07
CA PHE A 134 -21.77 1.42 7.05
C PHE A 134 -21.86 2.92 7.37
N LEU A 135 -21.15 3.34 8.42
CA LEU A 135 -20.92 4.73 8.78
C LEU A 135 -19.56 5.19 8.25
N GLY A 136 -19.57 6.05 7.24
CA GLY A 136 -18.35 6.68 6.71
C GLY A 136 -17.88 7.84 7.59
N ASN A 137 -16.63 7.80 8.04
CA ASN A 137 -15.99 8.88 8.77
C ASN A 137 -14.66 9.26 8.11
N SER A 138 -14.16 10.45 8.43
CA SER A 138 -12.88 10.92 7.91
C SER A 138 -12.11 11.76 8.90
N THR A 139 -10.80 11.81 8.71
CA THR A 139 -9.89 12.72 9.41
C THR A 139 -8.81 13.21 8.44
N ASN A 140 -8.20 14.33 8.75
CA ASN A 140 -7.12 14.90 7.95
C ASN A 140 -5.82 14.89 8.73
N LEU A 141 -4.73 14.53 8.05
CA LEU A 141 -3.36 14.59 8.54
C LEU A 141 -2.60 15.63 7.73
N VAL A 142 -1.79 16.42 8.44
CA VAL A 142 -1.00 17.50 7.83
C VAL A 142 0.43 17.41 8.34
N VAL A 143 1.37 17.30 7.41
CA VAL A 143 2.81 17.28 7.71
C VAL A 143 3.52 18.34 6.91
N ARG A 144 4.14 19.30 7.62
CA ARG A 144 4.96 20.35 7.02
C ARG A 144 6.42 19.98 7.13
N PHE A 145 7.14 20.12 6.02
CA PHE A 145 8.57 19.81 5.93
C PHE A 145 9.24 20.75 4.93
N ASN A 146 10.58 20.74 4.89
CA ASN A 146 11.34 21.51 3.93
C ASN A 146 12.17 20.61 3.04
N VAL A 147 12.44 21.08 1.83
CA VAL A 147 13.43 20.49 0.92
C VAL A 147 14.46 21.54 0.55
N LYS A 148 15.74 21.21 0.68
CA LYS A 148 16.89 22.06 0.34
C LYS A 148 18.01 21.22 -0.24
N LYS A 149 18.91 21.80 -1.04
CA LYS A 149 20.07 21.10 -1.62
C LYS A 149 21.01 20.54 -0.55
N ASP A 150 21.18 21.26 0.55
CA ASP A 150 22.00 20.90 1.71
C ASP A 150 21.20 20.25 2.85
N GLY A 151 19.95 19.85 2.58
CA GLY A 151 19.13 19.13 3.54
C GLY A 151 19.67 17.73 3.86
N GLN A 152 19.09 17.07 4.86
CA GLN A 152 19.52 15.72 5.22
C GLN A 152 19.13 14.70 4.14
N LYS A 153 19.99 13.73 3.86
CA LYS A 153 19.67 12.66 2.91
C LYS A 153 18.36 11.98 3.32
N VAL A 154 17.48 11.73 2.35
CA VAL A 154 16.29 10.89 2.56
C VAL A 154 16.75 9.46 2.86
N ASP A 155 16.51 9.03 4.08
CA ASP A 155 16.86 7.70 4.60
C ASP A 155 15.73 7.24 5.53
N LEU A 156 14.88 6.33 5.04
CA LEU A 156 13.70 5.87 5.77
C LEU A 156 14.07 5.03 6.99
N VAL A 157 15.18 4.29 6.90
CA VAL A 157 15.68 3.44 8.00
C VAL A 157 16.17 4.33 9.13
N ALA A 158 17.02 5.31 8.83
CA ALA A 158 17.50 6.26 9.83
C ALA A 158 16.37 7.11 10.42
N ALA A 159 15.43 7.59 9.59
CA ALA A 159 14.30 8.40 10.04
C ALA A 159 13.31 7.66 10.98
N THR A 160 13.39 6.33 11.02
CA THR A 160 12.53 5.47 11.84
C THR A 160 13.29 4.62 12.85
N ALA A 161 14.62 4.81 12.97
CA ALA A 161 15.46 4.05 13.90
C ALA A 161 15.33 4.49 15.36
N ALA A 162 14.84 5.72 15.62
CA ALA A 162 14.75 6.29 16.95
C ALA A 162 13.66 5.60 17.79
N GLU A 163 14.09 4.75 18.73
CA GLU A 163 13.20 4.10 19.67
C GLU A 163 12.58 5.11 20.66
N GLY A 164 11.28 4.96 20.94
CA GLY A 164 10.57 5.85 21.86
C GLY A 164 10.20 7.22 21.29
N GLN A 165 10.58 7.53 20.04
CA GLN A 165 10.17 8.76 19.38
C GLN A 165 8.64 8.81 19.25
N SER A 166 8.05 9.91 19.71
CA SER A 166 6.63 10.19 19.53
C SER A 166 6.46 11.33 18.54
N CYS A 167 5.62 11.14 17.53
CA CYS A 167 5.12 12.26 16.71
C CYS A 167 3.62 12.44 16.94
N PRO A 168 3.25 13.13 18.04
CA PRO A 168 1.89 13.58 18.18
C PRO A 168 1.53 14.45 16.97
N LYS A 169 0.30 14.32 16.46
CA LYS A 169 -0.26 15.06 15.30
C LYS A 169 0.08 14.55 13.91
N GLN A 170 0.84 13.46 13.77
CA GLN A 170 1.04 12.81 12.47
C GLN A 170 0.21 11.53 12.29
N GLY A 171 -0.61 11.17 13.27
CA GLY A 171 -1.49 10.02 13.21
C GLY A 171 -2.69 10.14 14.15
N PHE A 172 -3.51 9.11 14.13
CA PHE A 172 -4.72 8.98 14.93
C PHE A 172 -4.99 7.51 15.26
N GLY A 173 -5.70 7.27 16.36
CA GLY A 173 -6.12 5.93 16.77
C GLY A 173 -7.63 5.74 16.60
N LEU A 174 -8.07 4.56 16.17
CA LEU A 174 -9.47 4.14 16.20
C LEU A 174 -9.62 3.04 17.24
N ASN A 175 -10.49 3.27 18.25
CA ASN A 175 -10.77 2.27 19.27
C ASN A 175 -11.76 1.26 18.71
N VAL A 176 -11.25 0.15 18.18
CA VAL A 176 -12.03 -0.96 17.65
C VAL A 176 -12.42 -1.88 18.80
N THR A 177 -13.71 -2.11 18.97
CA THR A 177 -14.20 -3.11 19.92
C THR A 177 -14.03 -4.52 19.36
N ASP A 178 -14.18 -5.55 20.19
CA ASP A 178 -14.17 -6.94 19.75
C ASP A 178 -15.47 -7.34 18.98
N GLN A 179 -16.32 -6.38 18.64
CA GLN A 179 -17.59 -6.61 17.95
C GLN A 179 -17.50 -6.25 16.46
N THR A 180 -18.00 -7.17 15.65
CA THR A 180 -18.29 -6.92 14.23
C THR A 180 -19.78 -7.17 13.96
N ARG A 181 -20.33 -6.47 12.97
CA ARG A 181 -21.72 -6.67 12.53
C ARG A 181 -21.73 -7.00 11.05
N GLU A 182 -22.61 -7.91 10.69
CA GLU A 182 -23.02 -8.10 9.30
C GLU A 182 -23.82 -6.86 8.88
N VAL A 183 -23.44 -6.27 7.75
CA VAL A 183 -24.14 -5.14 7.16
C VAL A 183 -25.01 -5.64 6.02
N SER A 184 -26.30 -5.34 6.10
CA SER A 184 -27.23 -5.62 5.00
C SER A 184 -26.77 -4.88 3.73
N PRO A 185 -26.81 -5.50 2.55
CA PRO A 185 -26.54 -4.80 1.30
C PRO A 185 -27.55 -3.64 1.15
N THR A 186 -27.04 -2.41 1.06
CA THR A 186 -27.91 -1.29 0.67
C THR A 186 -28.15 -1.34 -0.84
N LEU A 187 -29.29 -0.86 -1.32
CA LEU A 187 -29.63 -0.86 -2.76
C LEU A 187 -28.54 -0.21 -3.64
N ASP A 188 -27.79 0.74 -3.09
CA ASP A 188 -26.69 1.45 -3.78
C ASP A 188 -25.31 0.80 -3.63
N SER A 189 -25.13 -0.15 -2.70
CA SER A 189 -23.87 -0.87 -2.53
C SER A 189 -24.09 -2.37 -2.69
N ARG A 190 -23.61 -2.95 -3.81
CA ARG A 190 -23.50 -4.41 -4.01
C ARG A 190 -22.44 -5.04 -3.09
N VAL A 191 -22.34 -4.57 -1.85
CA VAL A 191 -21.29 -4.93 -0.91
C VAL A 191 -21.95 -5.55 0.32
N ASN A 192 -22.11 -6.87 0.29
CA ASN A 192 -22.22 -7.64 1.52
C ASN A 192 -20.88 -7.56 2.26
N GLY A 193 -20.90 -7.46 3.59
CA GLY A 193 -19.68 -7.54 4.37
C GLY A 193 -19.88 -7.22 5.84
N THR A 194 -18.79 -7.40 6.59
CA THR A 194 -18.69 -7.08 8.01
C THR A 194 -18.17 -5.66 8.21
N CYS A 195 -18.68 -4.96 9.21
CA CYS A 195 -18.12 -3.71 9.72
C CYS A 195 -17.60 -3.91 11.15
N ALA A 196 -16.62 -3.10 11.54
CA ALA A 196 -16.17 -3.00 12.93
C ALA A 196 -16.97 -1.96 13.71
N VAL A 197 -17.31 -2.30 14.96
CA VAL A 197 -17.91 -1.36 15.92
C VAL A 197 -16.81 -0.58 16.64
N LEU A 198 -16.91 0.74 16.63
CA LEU A 198 -15.94 1.63 17.29
C LEU A 198 -16.44 2.06 18.67
N ALA A 199 -15.55 2.06 19.65
CA ALA A 199 -15.82 2.68 20.94
C ALA A 199 -15.78 4.21 20.83
N SER A 200 -16.72 4.88 21.50
CA SER A 200 -16.71 6.33 21.64
C SER A 200 -15.81 6.76 22.81
N PRO A 201 -14.95 7.78 22.64
CA PRO A 201 -14.73 8.57 21.42
C PRO A 201 -13.76 7.88 20.43
N SER A 202 -14.03 8.02 19.13
CA SER A 202 -13.12 7.69 18.02
C SER A 202 -13.36 8.67 16.86
N PRO A 203 -12.31 9.17 16.16
CA PRO A 203 -10.89 8.89 16.36
C PRO A 203 -10.32 9.55 17.63
N THR A 204 -9.18 9.03 18.09
CA THR A 204 -8.39 9.56 19.21
C THR A 204 -7.09 10.16 18.71
N THR A 205 -6.53 11.10 19.47
CA THR A 205 -5.24 11.75 19.18
C THR A 205 -4.03 10.95 19.66
N THR A 206 -4.22 9.70 20.06
CA THR A 206 -3.18 8.82 20.65
C THR A 206 -2.32 8.12 19.60
N GLY A 207 -2.68 8.21 18.32
CA GLY A 207 -1.93 7.59 17.24
C GLY A 207 -0.49 8.10 17.16
N ASN A 208 0.47 7.18 17.09
CA ASN A 208 1.88 7.46 17.06
C ASN A 208 2.59 6.62 15.98
N PRO A 209 2.44 7.01 14.70
CA PRO A 209 3.08 6.33 13.57
C PRO A 209 4.62 6.42 13.62
N CYS A 210 5.22 7.23 14.51
CA CYS A 210 6.67 7.29 14.66
C CYS A 210 7.29 6.07 15.32
N ARG A 211 6.49 5.25 15.99
CA ARG A 211 6.93 3.96 16.52
C ARG A 211 7.17 2.91 15.45
N VAL A 212 6.65 3.14 14.24
CA VAL A 212 6.88 2.25 13.11
C VAL A 212 8.32 2.37 12.66
N ARG A 213 9.00 1.22 12.69
CA ARG A 213 10.36 1.07 12.19
C ARG A 213 10.33 0.50 10.77
N ILE A 214 10.98 1.20 9.85
CA ILE A 214 11.23 0.71 8.50
C ILE A 214 12.65 0.14 8.52
N ASP A 215 12.78 -1.17 8.30
CA ASP A 215 14.09 -1.79 8.16
C ASP A 215 14.60 -1.70 6.72
N ALA A 216 15.85 -2.13 6.52
CA ALA A 216 16.51 -2.07 5.22
C ALA A 216 15.81 -2.93 4.16
N ASP A 217 15.17 -4.02 4.56
CA ASP A 217 14.48 -4.92 3.62
C ASP A 217 13.15 -4.30 3.15
N ALA A 218 12.40 -3.68 4.06
CA ALA A 218 11.21 -2.93 3.74
C ALA A 218 11.54 -1.73 2.84
N ASP A 219 12.60 -0.97 3.14
CA ASP A 219 13.06 0.15 2.31
C ASP A 219 13.50 -0.31 0.91
N ALA A 220 14.27 -1.40 0.84
CA ALA A 220 14.67 -2.01 -0.42
C ALA A 220 13.47 -2.50 -1.23
N SER A 221 12.47 -3.10 -0.57
CA SER A 221 11.22 -3.55 -1.20
C SER A 221 10.43 -2.39 -1.80
N MET A 222 10.26 -1.28 -1.08
CA MET A 222 9.59 -0.08 -1.59
C MET A 222 10.35 0.52 -2.78
N SER A 223 11.68 0.57 -2.69
CA SER A 223 12.55 1.03 -3.76
C SER A 223 12.46 0.16 -5.01
N ALA A 224 12.38 -1.17 -4.84
CA ALA A 224 12.19 -2.12 -5.93
C ALA A 224 10.79 -1.99 -6.57
N ALA A 225 9.75 -1.71 -5.77
CA ALA A 225 8.41 -1.44 -6.27
C ALA A 225 8.36 -0.16 -7.11
N LEU A 226 9.00 0.93 -6.64
CA LEU A 226 9.18 2.16 -7.43
C LEU A 226 9.91 1.84 -8.74
N ARG A 227 11.03 1.13 -8.67
CA ARG A 227 11.81 0.78 -9.85
C ARG A 227 10.99 -0.01 -10.87
N THR A 228 10.21 -0.97 -10.41
CA THR A 228 9.30 -1.76 -11.25
C THR A 228 8.24 -0.87 -11.91
N ALA A 229 7.66 0.08 -11.17
CA ALA A 229 6.70 1.03 -11.71
C ALA A 229 7.33 1.93 -12.78
N LEU A 230 8.56 2.42 -12.56
CA LEU A 230 9.29 3.23 -13.53
C LEU A 230 9.61 2.46 -14.81
N CYS A 231 10.00 1.19 -14.69
CA CYS A 231 10.27 0.35 -15.86
C CYS A 231 9.03 0.03 -16.69
N LYS A 232 7.83 0.11 -16.10
CA LYS A 232 6.55 -0.04 -16.81
C LYS A 232 5.99 1.31 -17.30
N GLY A 233 6.63 2.41 -16.93
CA GLY A 233 6.19 3.76 -17.28
C GLY A 233 6.45 4.11 -18.74
N LEU A 234 5.93 5.26 -19.16
CA LEU A 234 6.08 5.76 -20.55
C LEU A 234 7.53 6.06 -20.93
N ASN A 235 8.38 6.38 -19.95
CA ASN A 235 9.79 6.71 -20.14
C ASN A 235 10.64 5.84 -19.20
N PRO A 236 10.82 4.54 -19.51
CA PRO A 236 11.54 3.64 -18.63
C PRO A 236 13.04 3.98 -18.60
N PRO A 237 13.70 3.89 -17.43
CA PRO A 237 15.16 3.98 -17.35
C PRO A 237 15.87 2.97 -18.26
N SER A 238 17.02 3.37 -18.81
CA SER A 238 17.79 2.55 -19.76
C SER A 238 18.26 1.20 -19.22
N ASP A 239 18.41 1.10 -17.89
CA ASP A 239 18.85 -0.07 -17.14
C ASP A 239 17.68 -0.95 -16.69
N CYS A 240 16.47 -0.74 -17.22
CA CYS A 240 15.35 -1.63 -16.95
C CYS A 240 15.58 -3.02 -17.56
N PRO A 241 15.13 -4.10 -16.89
CA PRO A 241 15.17 -5.42 -17.48
C PRO A 241 14.45 -5.39 -18.83
N LYS A 242 15.13 -5.84 -19.88
CA LYS A 242 14.47 -6.05 -21.17
C LYS A 242 13.44 -7.15 -20.95
N GLU A 243 12.16 -6.85 -21.18
CA GLU A 243 11.17 -7.91 -21.25
C GLU A 243 11.64 -8.91 -22.30
N ASN A 244 11.84 -10.17 -21.90
CA ASN A 244 11.90 -11.24 -22.87
C ASN A 244 10.53 -11.23 -23.56
N ALA A 245 10.51 -10.93 -24.86
CA ALA A 245 9.32 -10.80 -25.69
C ALA A 245 8.55 -12.13 -25.82
N ALA A 246 7.95 -12.60 -24.72
CA ALA A 246 7.21 -13.85 -24.65
C ALA A 246 6.02 -13.75 -23.66
N SER A 247 5.28 -12.64 -23.67
CA SER A 247 3.94 -12.60 -23.03
C SER A 247 3.04 -11.46 -23.51
N HIS A 248 3.18 -11.03 -24.76
CA HIS A 248 2.17 -10.22 -25.44
C HIS A 248 1.73 -10.89 -26.75
N GLN A 249 1.31 -12.16 -26.68
CA GLN A 249 0.30 -12.62 -27.63
C GLN A 249 -1.05 -12.20 -27.07
N LEU A 250 -1.48 -11.03 -27.54
CA LEU A 250 -2.88 -10.63 -27.58
C LEU A 250 -3.74 -11.83 -27.96
N VAL A 251 -4.73 -12.10 -27.12
CA VAL A 251 -5.89 -12.93 -27.43
C VAL A 251 -6.62 -12.27 -28.60
N VAL A 252 -6.22 -12.61 -29.83
CA VAL A 252 -7.01 -12.49 -31.06
C VAL A 252 -6.63 -13.66 -31.98
N ALA A 253 -7.06 -14.85 -31.61
CA ALA A 253 -7.20 -15.97 -32.55
C ALA A 253 -8.43 -16.79 -32.15
N GLY A 254 -9.53 -16.09 -31.86
CA GLY A 254 -10.87 -16.65 -31.88
C GLY A 254 -11.45 -16.47 -33.28
N VAL A 255 -11.93 -17.56 -33.86
CA VAL A 255 -12.63 -17.68 -35.15
C VAL A 255 -11.74 -17.85 -36.38
N ALA A 256 -11.35 -19.10 -36.66
CA ALA A 256 -11.45 -19.67 -38.00
C ALA A 256 -11.41 -21.22 -37.95
N SER A 257 -12.50 -21.85 -38.39
CA SER A 257 -12.52 -23.13 -39.11
C SER A 257 -12.45 -24.46 -38.35
N LEU A 258 -13.52 -24.81 -37.62
CA LEU A 258 -13.93 -26.21 -37.45
C LEU A 258 -14.59 -26.70 -38.76
N ALA A 259 -13.79 -27.23 -39.70
CA ALA A 259 -14.30 -27.99 -40.84
C ALA A 259 -13.20 -28.84 -41.49
N THR A 260 -13.08 -30.10 -41.08
CA THR A 260 -12.59 -31.25 -41.87
C THR A 260 -13.11 -32.50 -41.15
N ALA A 261 -14.34 -32.92 -41.43
CA ALA A 261 -14.72 -33.85 -42.49
C ALA A 261 -14.29 -35.31 -42.20
N PHE A 262 -15.33 -36.10 -41.94
CA PHE A 262 -15.39 -37.57 -41.88
C PHE A 262 -14.53 -38.28 -42.93
N GLY A 263 -13.89 -39.39 -42.55
CA GLY A 263 -13.35 -40.32 -43.54
C GLY A 263 -12.41 -41.40 -42.99
N ALA A 264 -12.88 -42.27 -42.07
CA ALA A 264 -12.26 -43.59 -41.84
C ALA A 264 -13.11 -44.50 -40.92
N ILE A 265 -14.40 -44.69 -41.21
CA ILE A 265 -15.17 -45.83 -40.67
C ILE A 265 -16.06 -46.36 -41.80
N GLY A 266 -15.45 -47.08 -42.73
CA GLY A 266 -16.13 -47.63 -43.90
C GLY A 266 -15.34 -48.72 -44.61
N PHE A 267 -14.43 -49.40 -43.91
CA PHE A 267 -13.60 -50.47 -44.50
C PHE A 267 -13.44 -51.72 -43.61
N LEU A 268 -14.39 -51.96 -42.69
CA LEU A 268 -14.40 -53.16 -41.84
C LEU A 268 -15.77 -53.88 -41.78
N LEU A 269 -16.65 -53.70 -42.77
CA LEU A 269 -17.94 -54.40 -42.85
C LEU A 269 -18.31 -54.90 -44.27
N SER A 270 -17.34 -55.22 -45.12
CA SER A 270 -17.57 -55.95 -46.39
C SER A 270 -16.88 -57.32 -46.42
N SER A 271 -16.88 -58.00 -45.27
CA SER A 271 -16.52 -59.42 -45.18
C SER A 271 -17.64 -60.20 -44.50
N PHE A 272 -18.87 -60.06 -45.01
CA PHE A 272 -19.92 -61.08 -44.97
C PHE A 272 -20.97 -60.73 -46.04
N MET A 273 -21.01 -61.60 -47.07
CA MET A 273 -21.94 -61.69 -48.20
C MET A 273 -21.63 -60.86 -49.45
#